data_AF-A0A067D4T2-F1
#
_entry.id   AF-A0A067D4T2-F1
#
_cell.length_a   1.000
_cell.length_b   1.000
_cell.length_c   1.000
_cell.angle_alpha   90.00
_cell.angle_beta   90.00
_cell.angle_gamma   90.00
#
_symmetry.space_group_name_H-M   'P 1'
#
loop_
_entity.id
_entity.type
_entity.pdbx_description
1 polymer ?
#
loop_
_entity_poly.entity_id
_entity_poly.type
_entity_poly.pdbx_seq_one_letter_code
_entity_poly.pdbx_strand_id
1 'polypeptide(L)'
;MGRAWAGDATGIDSIHDLVECANRGACKRTTGLCNCDAGFTGTNCATLACFASCSSSGQCLSMQAFAAAKSPFGFTYIGVWDAASIHGCVCDAGTGGPDCSLQLCPPGDDPMTIGQFNEKQLLRCTGVGSFQLKFNGELSTPIPSSATAPQLTNCCSAGSNVATIEFTSRFGPQPPFLVQTVNAQKLPSMTGGNVIVAHGGAAIGTFLSVRGSKECQACSNRGLCDTSQGTCSCYLYPMPGYRSSDGYGNVGLRGDCGAPDNTNYYGGPISGCPGYLPCSGHGMCTGPPGFACKCSPGWTSGDCSQRTCTTGASWFALPTSTNVAHKTQETCSNAGLCDSTTGMCTCFPPFTGAACELLDCPYGPDSAAPCSGHGTCLTLAELAASTTTQGLPAGFTYGANPNNPATWDAAMIQGCKCDDGFTGHDCTQRVCPTGDDPVTMGQTNAVQQVTCAASSGVFQLGFRGAYTDPLPFNAPVLEVQTALLSLSTIHGLSLQYSHTGACVGGNSMILTFTQDFGALPPVQLLDASLMLTSPSSVTTLVPGTKEDAECANHGHCDTNQGVCVCARDYASSDGNGGPGNRGDCGYRRLFFVDDNNADAKA
;
A
#
# COMPACT_ATOMS: atom_id res chain seq x y z
N MET A 1 -15.91 -1.54 -11.50
CA MET A 1 -14.52 -1.06 -11.49
C MET A 1 -14.20 -0.40 -10.16
N GLY A 2 -12.93 -0.41 -9.75
CA GLY A 2 -12.41 0.22 -8.54
C GLY A 2 -10.99 0.75 -8.79
N ARG A 3 -10.46 1.60 -7.91
CA ARG A 3 -9.07 2.08 -8.05
C ARG A 3 -8.13 0.88 -7.92
N ALA A 4 -7.19 0.75 -8.84
CA ALA A 4 -6.21 -0.33 -8.84
C ALA A 4 -5.36 -0.27 -7.57
N TRP A 5 -5.13 -1.42 -6.94
CA TRP A 5 -4.09 -1.55 -5.91
C TRP A 5 -2.71 -1.67 -6.54
N ALA A 6 -2.62 -2.38 -7.66
CA ALA A 6 -1.41 -2.51 -8.46
C ALA A 6 -1.76 -2.72 -9.94
N GLY A 7 -0.82 -2.47 -10.85
CA GLY A 7 -0.99 -2.65 -12.28
C GLY A 7 0.07 -1.90 -13.07
N ASP A 8 -0.07 -1.88 -14.39
CA ASP A 8 0.76 -1.02 -15.24
C ASP A 8 0.45 0.45 -14.96
N ALA A 9 1.48 1.29 -14.96
CA ALA A 9 1.31 2.73 -14.77
C ALA A 9 0.75 3.38 -16.04
N THR A 10 -0.10 4.38 -15.90
CA THR A 10 -0.65 5.15 -17.04
C THR A 10 0.05 6.48 -17.25
N GLY A 11 0.98 6.83 -16.35
CA GLY A 11 1.78 8.03 -16.38
C GLY A 11 2.74 8.12 -15.19
N ILE A 12 3.48 9.23 -15.10
CA ILE A 12 4.32 9.53 -13.93
C ILE A 12 3.44 9.69 -12.69
N ASP A 13 3.80 9.01 -11.60
CA ASP A 13 3.08 8.96 -10.33
C ASP A 13 1.58 8.57 -10.49
N SER A 14 1.23 7.83 -11.56
CA SER A 14 -0.14 7.49 -11.93
C SER A 14 -0.30 5.98 -12.14
N ILE A 15 -0.77 5.28 -11.10
CA ILE A 15 -0.97 3.81 -11.10
C ILE A 15 -2.34 3.38 -10.53
N HIS A 16 -3.00 4.23 -9.73
CA HIS A 16 -4.30 3.94 -9.08
C HIS A 16 -5.52 4.34 -9.92
N ASP A 17 -5.47 4.02 -11.21
CA ASP A 17 -6.59 4.24 -12.13
C ASP A 17 -7.72 3.23 -11.91
N LEU A 18 -8.89 3.51 -12.48
CA LEU A 18 -10.04 2.61 -12.34
C LEU A 18 -9.87 1.37 -13.23
N VAL A 19 -9.83 0.21 -12.61
CA VAL A 19 -9.69 -1.09 -13.26
C VAL A 19 -10.78 -2.06 -12.83
N GLU A 20 -10.93 -3.16 -13.57
CA GLU A 20 -11.80 -4.26 -13.20
C GLU A 20 -11.34 -4.88 -11.88
N CYS A 21 -12.26 -5.00 -10.92
CA CYS A 21 -12.00 -5.57 -9.59
C CYS A 21 -10.75 -5.05 -8.86
N ALA A 22 -10.36 -3.79 -9.11
CA ALA A 22 -9.22 -3.13 -8.47
C ALA A 22 -7.88 -3.90 -8.58
N ASN A 23 -7.77 -4.84 -9.54
CA ASN A 23 -6.66 -5.80 -9.64
C ASN A 23 -6.40 -6.59 -8.34
N ARG A 24 -7.48 -6.88 -7.59
CA ARG A 24 -7.50 -7.66 -6.34
C ARG A 24 -8.71 -8.61 -6.27
N GLY A 25 -9.04 -9.19 -7.41
CA GLY A 25 -10.12 -10.15 -7.53
C GLY A 25 -10.47 -10.46 -8.96
N ALA A 26 -11.08 -11.63 -9.17
CA ALA A 26 -11.54 -12.07 -10.47
C ALA A 26 -12.95 -11.55 -10.77
N CYS A 27 -13.17 -10.96 -11.94
CA CYS A 27 -14.52 -10.57 -12.36
C CYS A 27 -15.31 -11.78 -12.88
N LYS A 28 -16.45 -12.05 -12.26
CA LYS A 28 -17.40 -13.02 -12.77
C LYS A 28 -18.21 -12.39 -13.91
N ARG A 29 -17.78 -12.64 -15.15
CA ARG A 29 -18.38 -12.06 -16.37
C ARG A 29 -19.89 -12.30 -16.50
N THR A 30 -20.42 -13.42 -15.99
CA THR A 30 -21.87 -13.72 -16.04
C THR A 30 -22.72 -12.84 -15.13
N THR A 31 -22.15 -12.31 -14.03
CA THR A 31 -22.90 -11.50 -13.05
C THR A 31 -22.39 -10.05 -12.97
N GLY A 32 -21.21 -9.76 -13.54
CA GLY A 32 -20.54 -8.46 -13.42
C GLY A 32 -20.07 -8.15 -11.99
N LEU A 33 -19.95 -9.17 -11.12
CA LEU A 33 -19.53 -9.02 -9.73
C LEU A 33 -18.11 -9.56 -9.56
N CYS A 34 -17.34 -8.91 -8.69
CA CYS A 34 -15.98 -9.32 -8.37
C CYS A 34 -15.95 -10.37 -7.26
N ASN A 35 -15.14 -11.40 -7.44
CA ASN A 35 -14.73 -12.32 -6.38
C ASN A 35 -13.38 -11.84 -5.85
N CYS A 36 -13.37 -11.24 -4.66
CA CYS A 36 -12.18 -10.57 -4.13
C CYS A 36 -11.16 -11.55 -3.56
N ASP A 37 -9.89 -11.18 -3.71
CA ASP A 37 -8.77 -11.91 -3.10
C ASP A 37 -8.84 -11.80 -1.57
N ALA A 38 -8.14 -12.70 -0.87
CA ALA A 38 -8.11 -12.71 0.58
C ALA A 38 -7.66 -11.35 1.16
N GLY A 39 -8.41 -10.84 2.14
CA GLY A 39 -8.15 -9.53 2.73
C GLY A 39 -8.78 -8.34 2.00
N PHE A 40 -9.39 -8.54 0.82
CA PHE A 40 -10.11 -7.50 0.09
C PHE A 40 -11.63 -7.71 0.14
N THR A 41 -12.38 -6.61 0.06
CA THR A 41 -13.84 -6.61 0.15
C THR A 41 -14.47 -5.49 -0.70
N GLY A 42 -15.79 -5.42 -0.68
CA GLY A 42 -16.59 -4.52 -1.51
C GLY A 42 -16.96 -5.13 -2.85
N THR A 43 -17.85 -4.46 -3.59
CA THR A 43 -18.36 -4.95 -4.89
C THR A 43 -17.33 -4.93 -6.01
N ASN A 44 -16.20 -4.25 -5.79
CA ASN A 44 -15.12 -4.05 -6.76
C ASN A 44 -13.72 -4.34 -6.18
N CYS A 45 -13.63 -4.95 -4.99
CA CYS A 45 -12.38 -5.33 -4.31
C CYS A 45 -11.39 -4.18 -4.05
N ALA A 46 -11.85 -2.92 -4.13
CA ALA A 46 -11.02 -1.74 -3.91
C ALA A 46 -10.75 -1.47 -2.41
N THR A 47 -11.36 -2.25 -1.52
CA THR A 47 -11.29 -2.02 -0.08
C THR A 47 -10.50 -3.13 0.61
N LEU A 48 -9.44 -2.77 1.35
CA LEU A 48 -8.79 -3.67 2.28
C LEU A 48 -9.71 -3.84 3.49
N ALA A 49 -10.06 -5.09 3.81
CA ALA A 49 -10.93 -5.42 4.93
C ALA A 49 -10.17 -5.34 6.27
N CYS A 50 -10.89 -5.02 7.33
CA CYS A 50 -10.35 -5.13 8.67
C CYS A 50 -10.12 -6.60 9.07
N PHE A 51 -8.96 -6.88 9.63
CA PHE A 51 -8.58 -8.21 10.09
C PHE A 51 -9.57 -8.76 11.13
N ALA A 52 -10.01 -10.01 10.93
CA ALA A 52 -10.93 -10.71 11.82
C ALA A 52 -12.21 -9.92 12.18
N SER A 53 -12.63 -8.94 11.35
CA SER A 53 -13.70 -7.99 11.70
C SER A 53 -13.48 -7.31 13.07
N CYS A 54 -12.22 -6.97 13.36
CA CYS A 54 -11.78 -6.39 14.63
C CYS A 54 -12.13 -7.22 15.85
N SER A 55 -12.20 -8.55 15.71
CA SER A 55 -12.49 -9.50 16.78
C SER A 55 -13.74 -9.16 17.60
N SER A 56 -14.70 -8.45 16.99
CA SER A 56 -15.87 -7.86 17.67
C SER A 56 -15.55 -6.99 18.91
N SER A 57 -14.30 -6.51 19.00
CA SER A 57 -13.75 -5.74 20.13
C SER A 57 -13.15 -4.42 19.65
N GLY A 58 -13.74 -3.86 18.59
CA GLY A 58 -13.34 -2.61 17.97
C GLY A 58 -14.19 -2.25 16.76
N GLN A 59 -13.92 -1.08 16.20
CA GLN A 59 -14.59 -0.55 15.02
C GLN A 59 -13.68 -0.61 13.80
N CYS A 60 -14.22 -1.13 12.70
CA CYS A 60 -13.54 -1.10 11.40
C CYS A 60 -13.74 0.27 10.74
N LEU A 61 -12.67 1.04 10.59
CA LEU A 61 -12.72 2.39 10.02
C LEU A 61 -11.73 2.52 8.86
N SER A 62 -12.11 3.28 7.83
CA SER A 62 -11.17 3.73 6.81
C SER A 62 -10.17 4.73 7.39
N MET A 63 -9.02 4.91 6.74
CA MET A 63 -8.02 5.93 7.12
C MET A 63 -8.64 7.33 7.25
N GLN A 64 -9.50 7.71 6.31
CA GLN A 64 -10.25 8.98 6.36
C GLN A 64 -11.13 9.08 7.62
N ALA A 65 -11.91 8.05 7.90
CA ALA A 65 -12.81 8.04 9.05
C ALA A 65 -12.02 8.04 10.36
N PHE A 66 -10.92 7.30 10.40
CA PHE A 66 -10.02 7.25 11.55
C PHE A 66 -9.35 8.60 11.82
N ALA A 67 -8.84 9.28 10.79
CA ALA A 67 -8.28 10.62 10.91
C ALA A 67 -9.34 11.63 11.40
N ALA A 68 -10.52 11.65 10.79
CA ALA A 68 -11.60 12.56 11.19
C ALA A 68 -12.07 12.32 12.64
N ALA A 69 -12.14 11.05 13.04
CA ALA A 69 -12.53 10.67 14.38
C ALA A 69 -11.43 11.01 15.39
N LYS A 70 -10.23 10.45 15.24
CA LYS A 70 -9.23 10.32 16.31
C LYS A 70 -7.98 11.19 16.15
N SER A 71 -7.82 11.96 15.07
CA SER A 71 -6.66 12.84 14.88
C SER A 71 -6.51 13.87 16.01
N PRO A 72 -5.39 13.88 16.76
CA PRO A 72 -5.20 14.74 17.94
C PRO A 72 -5.07 16.23 17.59
N PHE A 73 -4.64 16.54 16.36
CA PHE A 73 -4.43 17.91 15.88
C PHE A 73 -5.40 18.31 14.77
N GLY A 74 -6.43 17.50 14.51
CA GLY A 74 -7.43 17.77 13.47
C GLY A 74 -6.90 17.62 12.04
N PHE A 75 -5.76 16.95 11.84
CA PHE A 75 -5.27 16.60 10.51
C PHE A 75 -6.28 15.69 9.79
N THR A 76 -6.52 15.97 8.51
CA THR A 76 -7.42 15.20 7.67
C THR A 76 -6.65 14.27 6.75
N TYR A 77 -7.29 13.20 6.29
CA TYR A 77 -6.73 12.25 5.34
C TYR A 77 -7.79 11.92 4.29
N ILE A 78 -7.89 12.79 3.27
CA ILE A 78 -8.98 12.76 2.27
C ILE A 78 -8.47 12.96 0.84
N GLY A 79 -7.24 13.45 0.67
CA GLY A 79 -6.67 13.82 -0.62
C GLY A 79 -5.76 12.76 -1.24
N VAL A 80 -5.61 11.60 -0.60
CA VAL A 80 -4.76 10.49 -1.05
C VAL A 80 -5.63 9.32 -1.49
N TRP A 81 -5.14 8.51 -2.43
CA TRP A 81 -5.93 7.48 -3.11
C TRP A 81 -6.48 6.41 -2.15
N ASP A 82 -5.73 6.09 -1.09
CA ASP A 82 -6.01 5.03 -0.13
C ASP A 82 -6.90 5.46 1.04
N ALA A 83 -7.23 6.75 1.14
CA ALA A 83 -7.98 7.33 2.25
C ALA A 83 -9.30 6.60 2.55
N ALA A 84 -9.96 6.07 1.52
CA ALA A 84 -11.16 5.25 1.63
C ALA A 84 -10.93 3.76 1.30
N SER A 85 -9.72 3.38 0.87
CA SER A 85 -9.39 2.02 0.44
C SER A 85 -8.83 1.19 1.60
N ILE A 86 -7.91 1.76 2.39
CA ILE A 86 -7.33 1.09 3.56
C ILE A 86 -8.26 1.24 4.76
N HIS A 87 -8.65 0.11 5.35
CA HIS A 87 -9.34 0.05 6.62
C HIS A 87 -8.50 -0.68 7.65
N GLY A 88 -8.67 -0.28 8.90
CA GLY A 88 -8.06 -0.94 10.05
C GLY A 88 -8.95 -0.86 11.26
N CYS A 89 -8.54 -1.58 12.30
CA CYS A 89 -9.31 -1.67 13.52
C CYS A 89 -8.92 -0.58 14.51
N VAL A 90 -9.93 0.12 15.01
CA VAL A 90 -9.82 0.99 16.18
C VAL A 90 -10.41 0.24 17.36
N CYS A 91 -9.55 -0.26 18.23
CA CYS A 91 -9.92 -1.15 19.31
C CYS A 91 -10.67 -0.45 20.44
N ASP A 92 -11.56 -1.22 21.08
CA ASP A 92 -12.26 -0.79 22.28
C ASP A 92 -11.30 -0.62 23.47
N ALA A 93 -11.77 0.05 24.52
CA ALA A 93 -10.95 0.29 25.69
C ALA A 93 -10.52 -1.04 26.34
N GLY A 94 -9.21 -1.24 26.48
CA GLY A 94 -8.63 -2.44 27.07
C GLY A 94 -8.24 -3.52 26.05
N THR A 95 -8.59 -3.36 24.78
CA THR A 95 -8.13 -4.25 23.70
C THR A 95 -7.15 -3.54 22.78
N GLY A 96 -6.37 -4.31 22.01
CA GLY A 96 -5.30 -3.82 21.16
C GLY A 96 -4.81 -4.85 20.15
N GLY A 97 -3.71 -4.52 19.49
CA GLY A 97 -3.24 -5.25 18.32
C GLY A 97 -4.01 -4.84 17.05
N PRO A 98 -3.56 -5.26 15.86
CA PRO A 98 -4.15 -4.80 14.59
C PRO A 98 -5.57 -5.28 14.32
N ASP A 99 -5.98 -6.38 14.95
CA ASP A 99 -7.31 -7.01 14.81
C ASP A 99 -8.12 -6.95 16.12
N CYS A 100 -7.64 -6.19 17.12
CA CYS A 100 -8.23 -6.06 18.45
C CYS A 100 -8.38 -7.37 19.24
N SER A 101 -7.62 -8.41 18.88
CA SER A 101 -7.64 -9.69 19.60
C SER A 101 -6.85 -9.67 20.92
N LEU A 102 -5.88 -8.75 21.05
CA LEU A 102 -5.02 -8.67 22.23
C LEU A 102 -5.69 -7.86 23.34
N GLN A 103 -5.42 -8.22 24.58
CA GLN A 103 -5.79 -7.47 25.77
C GLN A 103 -4.62 -6.58 26.19
N LEU A 104 -4.88 -5.29 26.38
CA LEU A 104 -3.89 -4.33 26.84
C LEU A 104 -3.75 -4.40 28.36
N CYS A 105 -2.52 -4.58 28.82
CA CYS A 105 -2.25 -4.55 30.25
C CYS A 105 -2.37 -3.12 30.83
N PRO A 106 -2.74 -2.99 32.12
CA PRO A 106 -2.79 -1.72 32.81
C PRO A 106 -1.49 -0.94 32.64
N PRO A 107 -1.54 0.26 32.05
CA PRO A 107 -0.37 1.11 32.00
C PRO A 107 -0.18 1.83 33.33
N GLY A 108 1.07 2.14 33.66
CA GLY A 108 1.41 2.82 34.89
C GLY A 108 2.73 3.58 34.81
N ASP A 109 2.94 4.38 35.86
CA ASP A 109 4.16 5.13 36.11
C ASP A 109 5.22 4.18 36.69
N ASP A 110 6.48 4.41 36.36
CA ASP A 110 7.56 3.64 36.95
C ASP A 110 7.73 4.07 38.42
N PRO A 111 7.63 3.17 39.42
CA PRO A 111 7.75 3.56 40.82
C PRO A 111 9.14 4.10 41.21
N MET A 112 10.16 3.92 40.37
CA MET A 112 11.54 4.27 40.67
C MET A 112 11.96 5.62 40.08
N THR A 113 11.09 6.26 39.31
CA THR A 113 11.30 7.61 38.77
C THR A 113 10.74 8.65 39.74
N ILE A 114 11.50 9.72 39.96
CA ILE A 114 11.17 10.77 40.95
C ILE A 114 11.12 12.15 40.29
N GLY A 115 10.34 13.06 40.89
CA GLY A 115 10.22 14.44 40.43
C GLY A 115 9.44 14.60 39.12
N GLN A 116 8.63 13.61 38.76
CA GLN A 116 7.78 13.67 37.58
C GLN A 116 6.47 14.38 37.86
N PHE A 117 5.86 14.87 36.79
CA PHE A 117 4.64 15.65 36.85
C PHE A 117 3.57 15.02 35.95
N ASN A 118 2.32 15.10 36.42
CA ASN A 118 1.15 14.83 35.59
C ASN A 118 1.04 15.91 34.50
N GLU A 119 0.48 15.55 33.34
CA GLU A 119 0.10 16.54 32.34
C GLU A 119 -0.98 17.46 32.92
N LYS A 120 -0.80 18.76 32.75
CA LYS A 120 -1.79 19.78 33.13
C LYS A 120 -2.05 20.67 31.93
N GLN A 121 -3.27 20.65 31.42
CA GLN A 121 -3.71 21.58 30.39
C GLN A 121 -4.53 22.70 31.01
N LEU A 122 -4.41 23.90 30.47
CA LEU A 122 -5.13 25.06 30.94
C LEU A 122 -6.28 25.37 29.99
N LEU A 123 -7.39 25.78 30.56
CA LEU A 123 -8.60 26.19 29.84
C LEU A 123 -9.01 27.58 30.32
N ARG A 124 -9.22 28.50 29.40
CA ARG A 124 -9.79 29.82 29.70
C ARG A 124 -10.90 30.16 28.72
N CYS A 125 -12.03 30.60 29.26
CA CYS A 125 -13.16 31.03 28.47
C CYS A 125 -13.35 32.54 28.62
N THR A 126 -13.55 33.24 27.50
CA THR A 126 -13.76 34.69 27.48
C THR A 126 -15.18 35.09 27.09
N GLY A 127 -16.00 34.15 26.61
CA GLY A 127 -17.39 34.37 26.23
C GLY A 127 -18.40 33.69 27.16
N VAL A 128 -19.69 33.85 26.83
CA VAL A 128 -20.83 33.22 27.51
C VAL A 128 -21.54 32.23 26.61
N GLY A 129 -22.02 31.11 27.14
CA GLY A 129 -22.70 30.09 26.34
C GLY A 129 -22.34 28.67 26.77
N SER A 130 -22.22 27.74 25.83
CA SER A 130 -21.78 26.36 26.06
C SER A 130 -20.78 25.94 25.00
N PHE A 131 -19.83 25.08 25.33
CA PHE A 131 -18.86 24.51 24.39
C PHE A 131 -18.67 23.03 24.68
N GLN A 132 -18.03 22.29 23.77
CA GLN A 132 -17.57 20.93 24.03
C GLN A 132 -16.05 20.86 23.89
N LEU A 133 -15.43 19.99 24.69
CA LEU A 133 -14.03 19.64 24.52
C LEU A 133 -13.95 18.30 23.81
N LYS A 134 -13.16 18.25 22.74
CA LYS A 134 -12.82 17.02 22.03
C LYS A 134 -11.44 16.56 22.49
N PHE A 135 -11.34 15.31 22.96
CA PHE A 135 -10.08 14.68 23.34
C PHE A 135 -10.03 13.26 22.79
N ASN A 136 -8.96 12.90 22.09
CA ASN A 136 -8.83 11.61 21.39
C ASN A 136 -10.09 11.21 20.61
N GLY A 137 -10.69 12.20 19.95
CA GLY A 137 -11.87 12.03 19.12
C GLY A 137 -13.23 12.08 19.79
N GLU A 138 -13.27 12.00 21.12
CA GLU A 138 -14.51 11.98 21.88
C GLU A 138 -14.87 13.37 22.37
N LEU A 139 -16.14 13.73 22.20
CA LEU A 139 -16.68 15.00 22.68
C LEU A 139 -17.19 14.83 24.11
N SER A 140 -16.83 15.77 24.97
CA SER A 140 -17.45 15.93 26.27
C SER A 140 -18.95 16.22 26.12
N THR A 141 -19.71 16.01 27.19
CA THR A 141 -21.03 16.65 27.29
C THR A 141 -20.88 18.18 27.17
N PRO A 142 -21.89 18.91 26.66
CA PRO A 142 -21.84 20.37 26.59
C PRO A 142 -21.51 20.99 27.96
N ILE A 143 -20.45 21.79 28.00
CA ILE A 143 -19.95 22.48 29.18
C ILE A 143 -20.47 23.92 29.13
N PRO A 144 -21.36 24.34 30.05
CA PRO A 144 -21.79 25.74 30.10
C PRO A 144 -20.64 26.62 30.60
N SER A 145 -20.61 27.87 30.15
CA SER A 145 -19.65 28.87 30.60
C SER A 145 -19.80 29.16 32.11
N SER A 146 -20.95 28.87 32.70
CA SER A 146 -21.19 28.96 34.14
C SER A 146 -20.85 27.68 34.92
N ALA A 147 -20.26 26.66 34.29
CA ALA A 147 -19.98 25.38 34.97
C ALA A 147 -19.12 25.56 36.23
N THR A 148 -19.53 24.89 37.30
CA THR A 148 -18.82 24.81 38.58
C THR A 148 -18.59 23.34 38.91
N ALA A 149 -17.57 22.72 38.34
CA ALA A 149 -17.10 21.41 38.81
C ALA A 149 -15.90 21.59 39.74
N PRO A 150 -15.59 20.66 40.66
CA PRO A 150 -14.38 20.73 41.50
C PRO A 150 -13.08 20.90 40.70
N GLN A 151 -13.06 20.44 39.44
CA GLN A 151 -11.94 20.56 38.49
C GLN A 151 -12.11 21.71 37.46
N LEU A 152 -13.26 22.40 37.46
CA LEU A 152 -13.60 23.49 36.53
C LEU A 152 -14.26 24.68 37.27
N THR A 153 -13.88 24.95 38.52
CA THR A 153 -14.57 25.94 39.36
C THR A 153 -14.47 27.33 38.75
N ASN A 154 -15.63 27.91 38.36
CA ASN A 154 -15.77 29.26 37.81
C ASN A 154 -14.91 29.56 36.57
N CYS A 155 -14.78 28.61 35.63
CA CYS A 155 -13.94 28.78 34.44
C CYS A 155 -14.29 30.03 33.58
N CYS A 156 -15.52 30.58 33.71
CA CYS A 156 -15.99 31.69 32.86
C CYS A 156 -16.84 32.76 33.58
N SER A 157 -16.76 32.91 34.90
CA SER A 157 -17.30 34.12 35.54
C SER A 157 -16.46 35.33 35.10
N ALA A 158 -17.09 36.41 34.63
CA ALA A 158 -16.48 37.59 33.99
C ALA A 158 -15.14 38.03 34.63
N GLY A 159 -14.03 37.54 34.07
CA GLY A 159 -12.66 37.91 34.48
C GLY A 159 -11.76 36.71 34.85
N SER A 160 -10.67 36.57 34.07
CA SER A 160 -9.37 35.91 34.37
C SER A 160 -9.28 34.48 34.93
N ASN A 161 -10.37 33.77 35.20
CA ASN A 161 -10.25 32.40 35.73
C ASN A 161 -9.69 31.44 34.67
N VAL A 162 -8.63 30.73 35.04
CA VAL A 162 -8.00 29.68 34.23
C VAL A 162 -8.26 28.37 34.95
N ALA A 163 -9.03 27.47 34.34
CA ALA A 163 -9.19 26.12 34.84
C ALA A 163 -7.95 25.29 34.47
N THR A 164 -7.54 24.42 35.40
CA THR A 164 -6.44 23.48 35.18
C THR A 164 -7.02 22.07 35.13
N ILE A 165 -6.84 21.39 34.01
CA ILE A 165 -7.24 20.00 33.79
C ILE A 165 -5.99 19.14 33.97
N GLU A 166 -5.95 18.36 35.04
CA GLU A 166 -4.84 17.46 35.36
C GLU A 166 -5.19 16.02 34.97
N PHE A 167 -4.29 15.38 34.24
CA PHE A 167 -4.40 13.97 33.87
C PHE A 167 -3.86 13.08 35.00
N THR A 168 -4.77 12.50 35.78
CA THR A 168 -4.46 11.64 36.94
C THR A 168 -4.31 10.16 36.56
N SER A 169 -4.54 9.82 35.30
CA SER A 169 -4.36 8.50 34.70
C SER A 169 -3.99 8.67 33.22
N ARG A 170 -3.42 7.62 32.61
CA ARG A 170 -2.78 7.70 31.28
C ARG A 170 -1.74 8.83 31.26
N PHE A 171 -0.62 8.55 31.91
CA PHE A 171 0.44 9.51 32.16
C PHE A 171 1.22 9.89 30.88
N GLY A 172 2.18 10.79 31.03
CA GLY A 172 2.99 11.31 29.93
C GLY A 172 2.35 12.49 29.20
N PRO A 173 2.98 12.97 28.11
CA PRO A 173 2.47 14.08 27.32
C PRO A 173 1.14 13.73 26.66
N GLN A 174 0.12 14.58 26.82
CA GLN A 174 -1.19 14.40 26.17
C GLN A 174 -1.42 15.43 25.07
N PRO A 175 -2.15 15.07 24.00
CA PRO A 175 -2.54 16.04 22.97
C PRO A 175 -3.48 17.11 23.54
N PRO A 176 -3.51 18.32 22.95
CA PRO A 176 -4.40 19.37 23.42
C PRO A 176 -5.87 18.99 23.31
N PHE A 177 -6.69 19.44 24.27
CA PHE A 177 -8.13 19.50 24.05
C PHE A 177 -8.45 20.42 22.86
N LEU A 178 -9.26 19.93 21.92
CA LEU A 178 -9.80 20.76 20.85
C LEU A 178 -11.16 21.30 21.29
N VAL A 179 -11.38 22.59 21.11
CA VAL A 179 -12.66 23.23 21.51
C VAL A 179 -13.61 23.20 20.33
N GLN A 180 -14.85 22.77 20.58
CA GLN A 180 -15.95 22.89 19.63
C GLN A 180 -17.01 23.89 20.14
N THR A 181 -17.18 25.00 19.41
CA THR A 181 -18.14 26.09 19.70
C THR A 181 -19.07 26.32 18.51
N VAL A 182 -20.33 25.93 18.58
CA VAL A 182 -21.21 25.85 17.42
C VAL A 182 -22.69 26.32 17.71
N ASN A 183 -23.44 26.98 16.78
CA ASN A 183 -24.97 27.05 16.55
C ASN A 183 -25.29 27.41 15.08
N ALA A 184 -26.52 27.33 14.53
CA ALA A 184 -27.76 26.61 14.88
C ALA A 184 -27.94 25.36 13.95
N GLN A 185 -28.40 24.20 14.49
CA GLN A 185 -28.52 22.85 13.87
C GLN A 185 -27.42 21.75 14.08
N LYS A 186 -26.34 21.91 14.87
CA LYS A 186 -25.34 20.82 15.17
C LYS A 186 -24.29 21.12 16.28
N LEU A 187 -24.69 21.74 17.39
CA LEU A 187 -23.90 22.91 17.73
C LEU A 187 -24.00 23.41 19.22
N PRO A 188 -22.90 23.42 20.04
CA PRO A 188 -22.76 24.10 21.35
C PRO A 188 -22.14 25.52 21.30
N SER A 189 -22.91 26.59 21.50
CA SER A 189 -22.52 27.97 21.09
C SER A 189 -21.93 28.85 22.17
N MET A 190 -20.94 29.66 21.80
CA MET A 190 -20.35 30.73 22.62
C MET A 190 -20.62 32.10 21.99
N THR A 191 -20.99 33.08 22.80
CA THR A 191 -21.30 34.46 22.39
C THR A 191 -20.40 35.43 23.15
N GLY A 192 -19.86 36.45 22.47
CA GLY A 192 -19.05 37.49 23.11
C GLY A 192 -17.62 37.08 23.51
N GLY A 193 -17.14 35.92 23.07
CA GLY A 193 -15.76 35.46 23.30
C GLY A 193 -15.53 33.99 22.88
N ASN A 194 -14.32 33.49 23.12
CA ASN A 194 -13.85 32.17 22.70
C ASN A 194 -13.37 31.34 23.90
N VAL A 195 -13.01 30.09 23.65
CA VAL A 195 -12.34 29.21 24.61
C VAL A 195 -10.91 28.94 24.14
N ILE A 196 -9.95 29.14 25.02
CA ILE A 196 -8.52 29.00 24.77
C ILE A 196 -8.01 27.82 25.58
N VAL A 197 -7.26 26.94 24.94
CA VAL A 197 -6.56 25.82 25.58
C VAL A 197 -5.06 26.05 25.48
N ALA A 198 -4.34 25.91 26.59
CA ALA A 198 -2.87 25.89 26.59
C ALA A 198 -2.37 24.54 27.11
N HIS A 199 -1.36 24.00 26.44
CA HIS A 199 -0.83 22.66 26.71
C HIS A 199 0.70 22.66 26.55
N GLY A 200 1.36 21.59 27.00
CA GLY A 200 2.76 21.33 26.67
C GLY A 200 3.76 22.39 27.15
N GLY A 201 3.41 23.20 28.16
CA GLY A 201 4.24 24.28 28.70
C GLY A 201 3.81 25.69 28.30
N ALA A 202 2.77 25.85 27.47
CA ALA A 202 2.22 27.16 27.12
C ALA A 202 1.51 27.81 28.32
N ALA A 203 1.51 29.15 28.36
CA ALA A 203 0.92 29.94 29.44
C ALA A 203 -0.41 30.60 29.04
N ILE A 204 -1.31 30.78 30.01
CA ILE A 204 -2.46 31.69 29.93
C ILE A 204 -2.34 32.70 31.06
N GLY A 205 -1.91 33.92 30.75
CA GLY A 205 -1.57 34.91 31.78
C GLY A 205 -0.38 34.43 32.62
N THR A 206 -0.55 34.34 33.94
CA THR A 206 0.48 33.87 34.88
C THR A 206 0.46 32.35 35.12
N PHE A 207 -0.53 31.63 34.57
CA PHE A 207 -0.65 30.19 34.74
C PHE A 207 0.10 29.46 33.62
N LEU A 208 0.84 28.41 33.98
CA LEU A 208 1.60 27.59 33.04
C LEU A 208 0.98 26.19 32.95
N SER A 209 0.75 25.70 31.74
CA SER A 209 0.46 24.27 31.53
C SER A 209 1.71 23.44 31.84
N VAL A 210 1.52 22.17 32.20
CA VAL A 210 2.64 21.26 32.51
C VAL A 210 2.61 20.14 31.51
N ARG A 211 3.73 19.97 30.78
CA ARG A 211 3.94 18.77 29.97
C ARG A 211 4.18 17.59 30.92
N GLY A 212 3.33 16.56 30.83
CA GLY A 212 3.45 15.36 31.64
C GLY A 212 4.77 14.63 31.37
N SER A 213 5.44 14.20 32.44
CA SER A 213 6.74 13.51 32.36
C SER A 213 6.75 12.11 32.97
N LYS A 214 5.64 11.72 33.63
CA LYS A 214 5.44 10.35 34.12
C LYS A 214 5.37 9.34 32.99
N GLU A 215 5.94 8.16 33.18
CA GLU A 215 5.83 7.09 32.20
C GLU A 215 4.40 6.52 32.16
N CYS A 216 4.02 5.97 31.02
CA CYS A 216 2.74 5.30 30.83
C CYS A 216 2.96 3.98 30.09
N GLN A 217 3.79 3.12 30.67
CA GLN A 217 4.20 1.85 30.08
C GLN A 217 3.33 0.71 30.62
N ALA A 218 3.14 -0.33 29.81
CA ALA A 218 2.45 -1.54 30.25
C ALA A 218 3.13 -2.09 31.51
N CYS A 219 2.32 -2.40 32.52
CA CYS A 219 2.80 -2.94 33.80
C CYS A 219 3.90 -2.08 34.45
N SER A 220 3.85 -0.75 34.30
CA SER A 220 4.82 0.20 34.86
C SER A 220 6.28 -0.11 34.49
N ASN A 221 6.51 -0.87 33.41
CA ASN A 221 7.82 -1.43 33.07
C ASN A 221 8.46 -2.26 34.23
N ARG A 222 7.64 -2.79 35.14
CA ARG A 222 8.02 -3.55 36.33
C ARG A 222 7.25 -4.88 36.48
N GLY A 223 6.61 -5.31 35.40
CA GLY A 223 6.08 -6.64 35.24
C GLY A 223 6.02 -7.05 33.77
N LEU A 224 5.74 -8.34 33.54
CA LEU A 224 5.44 -8.87 32.22
C LEU A 224 3.94 -8.75 31.94
N CYS A 225 3.59 -8.32 30.74
CA CYS A 225 2.22 -8.24 30.27
C CYS A 225 1.82 -9.55 29.60
N ASP A 226 0.80 -10.23 30.12
CA ASP A 226 0.11 -11.30 29.40
C ASP A 226 -0.98 -10.68 28.52
N THR A 227 -0.73 -10.59 27.22
CA THR A 227 -1.65 -9.99 26.24
C THR A 227 -2.86 -10.86 25.93
N SER A 228 -2.89 -12.12 26.37
CA SER A 228 -4.09 -12.97 26.24
C SER A 228 -5.13 -12.67 27.32
N GLN A 229 -4.69 -12.17 28.49
CA GLN A 229 -5.55 -11.88 29.63
C GLN A 229 -5.61 -10.39 29.99
N GLY A 230 -4.65 -9.58 29.54
CA GLY A 230 -4.50 -8.18 29.90
C GLY A 230 -4.01 -7.99 31.34
N THR A 231 -3.31 -8.98 31.89
CA THR A 231 -2.88 -8.99 33.28
C THR A 231 -1.37 -8.85 33.41
N CYS A 232 -0.92 -8.08 34.40
CA CYS A 232 0.49 -7.91 34.70
C CYS A 232 1.01 -8.93 35.72
N SER A 233 2.11 -9.60 35.38
CA SER A 233 2.91 -10.41 36.30
C SER A 233 4.10 -9.59 36.81
N CYS A 234 3.99 -9.04 38.02
CA CYS A 234 5.02 -8.16 38.58
C CYS A 234 6.32 -8.91 38.89
N TYR A 235 7.46 -8.25 38.66
CA TYR A 235 8.76 -8.82 39.00
C TYR A 235 8.95 -8.86 40.51
N LEU A 236 9.11 -10.07 41.05
CA LEU A 236 9.31 -10.29 42.49
C LEU A 236 10.78 -10.40 42.89
N TYR A 237 11.69 -10.57 41.92
CA TYR A 237 13.11 -10.79 42.15
C TYR A 237 13.97 -9.69 41.49
N PRO A 238 15.03 -9.23 42.17
CA PRO A 238 15.41 -9.56 43.56
C PRO A 238 14.39 -9.01 44.56
N MET A 239 14.24 -9.68 45.72
CA MET A 239 13.33 -9.23 46.77
C MET A 239 13.95 -8.08 47.58
N PRO A 240 13.18 -7.05 47.99
CA PRO A 240 11.76 -6.85 47.66
C PRO A 240 11.57 -6.42 46.20
N GLY A 241 10.51 -6.94 45.55
CA GLY A 241 10.18 -6.66 44.15
C GLY A 241 9.09 -5.59 44.00
N TYR A 242 8.17 -5.79 43.04
CA TYR A 242 7.10 -4.85 42.70
C TYR A 242 5.71 -5.45 42.86
N ARG A 243 4.72 -4.59 43.11
CA ARG A 243 3.30 -4.95 43.22
C ARG A 243 2.40 -3.88 42.59
N SER A 244 1.12 -4.23 42.49
CA SER A 244 0.05 -3.33 42.05
C SER A 244 0.01 -2.03 42.87
N SER A 245 -0.27 -0.92 42.18
CA SER A 245 -0.26 0.42 42.74
C SER A 245 -1.64 1.09 42.83
N ASP A 246 -1.68 2.26 43.47
CA ASP A 246 -2.77 3.24 43.42
C ASP A 246 -2.61 4.27 42.28
N GLY A 247 -1.50 4.19 41.52
CA GLY A 247 -1.13 5.12 40.46
C GLY A 247 -0.21 6.26 40.89
N TYR A 248 0.12 6.34 42.18
CA TYR A 248 0.96 7.37 42.78
C TYR A 248 2.16 6.76 43.52
N GLY A 249 2.56 5.55 43.12
CA GLY A 249 3.70 4.83 43.69
C GLY A 249 3.40 4.10 45.00
N ASN A 250 2.18 4.21 45.56
CA ASN A 250 1.80 3.45 46.74
C ASN A 250 1.10 2.15 46.32
N VAL A 251 1.07 1.20 47.24
CA VAL A 251 0.35 -0.06 47.06
C VAL A 251 -1.13 0.20 46.82
N GLY A 252 -1.69 -0.44 45.80
CA GLY A 252 -3.12 -0.38 45.48
C GLY A 252 -3.58 -1.56 44.63
N LEU A 253 -4.74 -1.44 43.99
CA LEU A 253 -5.43 -2.53 43.28
C LEU A 253 -5.47 -2.36 41.75
N ARG A 254 -4.67 -1.47 41.16
CA ARG A 254 -4.67 -1.23 39.70
C ARG A 254 -4.16 -2.39 38.86
N GLY A 255 -3.39 -3.31 39.44
CA GLY A 255 -2.78 -4.43 38.73
C GLY A 255 -1.66 -4.03 37.78
N ASP A 256 -0.99 -2.90 38.02
CA ASP A 256 -0.04 -2.26 37.10
C ASP A 256 1.44 -2.40 37.48
N CYS A 257 1.77 -3.09 38.57
CA CYS A 257 3.14 -3.24 39.07
C CYS A 257 3.86 -1.91 39.40
N GLY A 258 3.09 -0.83 39.61
CA GLY A 258 3.61 0.52 39.80
C GLY A 258 3.99 0.88 41.24
N ALA A 259 4.20 -0.08 42.14
CA ALA A 259 4.57 0.17 43.54
C ALA A 259 5.67 -0.78 44.03
N PRO A 260 6.68 -0.30 44.76
CA PRO A 260 7.71 -1.15 45.34
C PRO A 260 7.16 -1.93 46.53
N ASP A 261 7.55 -3.21 46.68
CA ASP A 261 7.14 -4.08 47.78
C ASP A 261 7.97 -3.88 49.06
N ASN A 262 8.25 -2.64 49.43
CA ASN A 262 9.18 -2.29 50.51
C ASN A 262 8.57 -2.39 51.92
N THR A 263 7.30 -2.78 52.05
CA THR A 263 6.54 -2.83 53.32
C THR A 263 6.22 -4.26 53.80
N ASN A 264 6.69 -5.30 53.11
CA ASN A 264 6.44 -6.70 53.49
C ASN A 264 7.46 -7.25 54.51
N TYR A 265 7.36 -8.55 54.85
CA TYR A 265 8.25 -9.23 55.81
C TYR A 265 9.74 -9.21 55.40
N TYR A 266 10.03 -9.12 54.10
CA TYR A 266 11.38 -8.97 53.52
C TYR A 266 11.79 -7.49 53.37
N GLY A 267 11.11 -6.58 54.07
CA GLY A 267 11.16 -5.13 53.90
C GLY A 267 12.56 -4.54 53.77
N GLY A 268 12.66 -3.52 52.91
CA GLY A 268 13.90 -2.86 52.53
C GLY A 268 13.73 -2.06 51.23
N PRO A 269 14.72 -1.23 50.85
CA PRO A 269 14.72 -0.59 49.54
C PRO A 269 14.91 -1.63 48.42
N ILE A 270 14.40 -1.34 47.22
CA ILE A 270 14.74 -2.09 46.01
C ILE A 270 16.27 -2.11 45.88
N SER A 271 16.84 -3.29 45.63
CA SER A 271 18.29 -3.53 45.71
C SER A 271 18.94 -3.94 44.39
N GLY A 272 18.15 -4.17 43.33
CA GLY A 272 18.66 -4.58 42.03
C GLY A 272 17.59 -4.58 40.95
N CYS A 273 18.02 -4.76 39.71
CA CYS A 273 17.11 -4.82 38.57
C CYS A 273 16.33 -6.14 38.51
N PRO A 274 15.15 -6.15 37.85
CA PRO A 274 14.34 -7.33 37.67
C PRO A 274 15.08 -8.57 37.14
N GLY A 275 14.67 -9.75 37.61
CA GLY A 275 15.13 -11.06 37.15
C GLY A 275 15.99 -11.79 38.18
N TYR A 276 16.04 -13.13 38.11
CA TYR A 276 16.94 -13.94 38.95
C TYR A 276 18.41 -13.66 38.60
N LEU A 277 18.68 -13.61 37.29
CA LEU A 277 19.84 -12.93 36.74
C LEU A 277 19.38 -11.51 36.38
N PRO A 278 20.06 -10.44 36.83
CA PRO A 278 19.65 -9.08 36.50
C PRO A 278 19.45 -8.88 35.00
N CYS A 279 18.29 -8.34 34.62
CA CYS A 279 17.90 -8.11 33.23
C CYS A 279 17.95 -9.37 32.36
N SER A 280 17.66 -10.53 32.97
CA SER A 280 17.69 -11.85 32.33
C SER A 280 19.01 -12.19 31.64
N GLY A 281 20.11 -11.49 31.95
CA GLY A 281 21.37 -11.61 31.22
C GLY A 281 21.36 -11.01 29.80
N HIS A 282 20.28 -10.33 29.41
CA HIS A 282 20.08 -9.74 28.08
C HIS A 282 20.09 -8.21 28.11
N GLY A 283 20.55 -7.61 29.21
CA GLY A 283 20.59 -6.17 29.35
C GLY A 283 21.55 -5.72 30.43
N MET A 284 21.76 -4.41 30.48
CA MET A 284 22.52 -3.76 31.53
C MET A 284 21.57 -3.21 32.60
N CYS A 285 21.84 -3.54 33.85
CA CYS A 285 21.10 -3.00 34.98
C CYS A 285 21.54 -1.57 35.29
N THR A 286 20.60 -0.63 35.37
CA THR A 286 20.90 0.71 35.89
C THR A 286 21.01 0.67 37.41
N GLY A 287 21.92 1.47 37.97
CA GLY A 287 22.12 1.56 39.42
C GLY A 287 20.99 2.31 40.15
N PRO A 288 21.19 2.58 41.45
CA PRO A 288 20.24 3.36 42.23
C PRO A 288 20.06 4.77 41.66
N PRO A 289 18.85 5.37 41.74
CA PRO A 289 17.64 4.80 42.31
C PRO A 289 16.79 3.99 41.29
N GLY A 290 17.14 3.97 40.01
CA GLY A 290 16.23 3.52 38.94
C GLY A 290 16.00 2.01 38.87
N PHE A 291 17.07 1.21 39.00
CA PHE A 291 17.04 -0.26 38.84
C PHE A 291 16.24 -0.74 37.60
N ALA A 292 16.29 0.03 36.53
CA ALA A 292 15.69 -0.28 35.24
C ALA A 292 16.69 -1.05 34.36
N CYS A 293 16.19 -2.01 33.59
CA CYS A 293 16.97 -2.74 32.62
C CYS A 293 17.06 -1.99 31.30
N LYS A 294 18.28 -1.81 30.80
CA LYS A 294 18.55 -1.37 29.43
C LYS A 294 18.84 -2.59 28.59
N CYS A 295 17.86 -3.01 27.81
CA CYS A 295 17.97 -4.23 27.02
C CYS A 295 18.98 -4.11 25.88
N SER A 296 19.63 -5.23 25.59
CA SER A 296 20.48 -5.38 24.41
C SER A 296 19.61 -5.42 23.15
N PRO A 297 20.13 -5.05 21.96
CA PRO A 297 19.36 -5.08 20.72
C PRO A 297 18.67 -6.44 20.49
N GLY A 298 17.40 -6.41 20.09
CA GLY A 298 16.57 -7.59 19.91
C GLY A 298 15.88 -8.12 21.17
N TRP A 299 16.08 -7.47 22.32
CA TRP A 299 15.36 -7.77 23.58
C TRP A 299 14.56 -6.56 24.07
N THR A 300 13.42 -6.82 24.69
CA THR A 300 12.46 -5.85 25.22
C THR A 300 11.87 -6.36 26.53
N SER A 301 10.86 -5.67 27.07
CA SER A 301 10.24 -5.82 28.40
C SER A 301 11.12 -5.32 29.56
N GLY A 302 10.51 -5.12 30.72
CA GLY A 302 11.19 -4.50 31.88
C GLY A 302 12.34 -5.32 32.49
N ASP A 303 12.45 -6.61 32.19
CA ASP A 303 13.54 -7.49 32.61
C ASP A 303 14.36 -8.06 31.43
N CYS A 304 14.13 -7.56 30.21
CA CYS A 304 14.78 -8.02 28.99
C CYS A 304 14.59 -9.50 28.65
N SER A 305 13.51 -10.14 29.12
CA SER A 305 13.23 -11.56 28.84
C SER A 305 12.50 -11.82 27.51
N GLN A 306 11.91 -10.79 26.90
CA GLN A 306 11.16 -10.91 25.64
C GLN A 306 11.96 -10.40 24.46
N ARG A 307 11.67 -10.93 23.27
CA ARG A 307 12.24 -10.49 22.00
C ARG A 307 11.52 -9.27 21.46
N THR A 308 12.29 -8.35 20.89
CA THR A 308 11.74 -7.22 20.13
C THR A 308 11.36 -7.69 18.75
N CYS A 309 10.09 -7.52 18.38
CA CYS A 309 9.65 -7.77 17.01
C CYS A 309 10.15 -6.69 16.04
N THR A 310 10.28 -7.08 14.79
CA THR A 310 10.59 -6.19 13.67
C THR A 310 9.52 -5.10 13.53
N THR A 311 9.97 -3.92 13.13
CA THR A 311 9.11 -2.76 12.86
C THR A 311 9.23 -2.37 11.41
N GLY A 312 8.12 -1.97 10.81
CA GLY A 312 8.05 -1.46 9.44
C GLY A 312 7.15 -0.24 9.37
N ALA A 313 7.08 0.39 8.20
CA ALA A 313 6.16 1.50 7.97
C ALA A 313 4.71 1.04 8.21
N SER A 314 3.91 1.86 8.91
CA SER A 314 2.55 1.51 9.31
C SER A 314 1.57 1.47 8.13
N TRP A 315 0.76 0.42 8.04
CA TRP A 315 -0.37 0.37 7.12
C TRP A 315 -1.57 1.18 7.60
N PHE A 316 -1.82 1.19 8.91
CA PHE A 316 -2.96 1.88 9.48
C PHE A 316 -2.54 2.66 10.73
N ALA A 317 -2.38 3.97 10.58
CA ALA A 317 -1.98 4.88 11.65
C ALA A 317 -2.59 6.26 11.46
N LEU A 318 -2.61 7.05 12.53
CA LEU A 318 -3.05 8.44 12.44
C LEU A 318 -2.08 9.27 11.59
N PRO A 319 -2.60 10.22 10.79
CA PRO A 319 -1.75 11.08 9.98
C PRO A 319 -0.87 11.98 10.85
N THR A 320 0.39 12.15 10.46
CA THR A 320 1.35 13.05 11.12
C THR A 320 1.18 14.50 10.66
N SER A 321 0.60 14.70 9.49
CA SER A 321 0.08 15.98 8.98
C SER A 321 -1.03 15.72 7.97
N THR A 322 -1.76 16.75 7.53
CA THR A 322 -2.86 16.59 6.58
C THR A 322 -2.40 15.84 5.33
N ASN A 323 -3.07 14.73 5.02
CA ASN A 323 -2.77 13.79 3.92
C ASN A 323 -1.39 13.11 4.00
N VAL A 324 -0.71 13.10 5.16
CA VAL A 324 0.56 12.40 5.36
C VAL A 324 0.39 11.34 6.45
N ALA A 325 0.39 10.07 6.04
CA ALA A 325 0.35 8.89 6.90
C ALA A 325 1.47 7.91 6.50
N HIS A 326 1.48 6.70 7.09
CA HIS A 326 2.46 5.63 6.77
C HIS A 326 3.93 6.00 6.99
N LYS A 327 4.19 7.00 7.85
CA LYS A 327 5.55 7.45 8.22
C LYS A 327 6.01 6.91 9.56
N THR A 328 5.10 6.37 10.38
CA THR A 328 5.46 5.80 11.69
C THR A 328 5.95 4.37 11.51
N GLN A 329 7.00 4.02 12.27
CA GLN A 329 7.50 2.65 12.33
C GLN A 329 6.74 1.95 13.45
N GLU A 330 6.04 0.88 13.10
CA GLU A 330 5.16 0.16 14.02
C GLU A 330 5.51 -1.32 14.03
N THR A 331 5.30 -1.96 15.18
CA THR A 331 5.56 -3.40 15.32
C THR A 331 4.68 -4.16 14.34
N CYS A 332 5.31 -5.02 13.52
CA CYS A 332 4.64 -5.74 12.46
C CYS A 332 3.78 -4.86 11.54
N SER A 333 4.19 -3.59 11.31
CA SER A 333 3.52 -2.62 10.42
C SER A 333 2.02 -2.41 10.67
N ASN A 334 1.54 -2.79 11.86
CA ASN A 334 0.11 -2.92 12.18
C ASN A 334 -0.66 -3.85 11.24
N ALA A 335 -0.01 -4.88 10.69
CA ALA A 335 -0.58 -5.85 9.76
C ALA A 335 -0.30 -7.31 10.17
N GLY A 336 0.16 -7.53 11.40
CA GLY A 336 0.41 -8.86 11.94
C GLY A 336 0.54 -8.88 13.46
N LEU A 337 0.59 -10.08 14.03
CA LEU A 337 0.81 -10.30 15.46
C LEU A 337 2.29 -10.59 15.74
N CYS A 338 2.82 -9.96 16.78
CA CYS A 338 4.18 -10.18 17.25
C CYS A 338 4.22 -11.37 18.21
N ASP A 339 5.05 -12.37 17.91
CA ASP A 339 5.45 -13.38 18.90
C ASP A 339 6.67 -12.87 19.66
N SER A 340 6.45 -12.46 20.92
CA SER A 340 7.50 -11.91 21.77
C SER A 340 8.50 -12.95 22.29
N THR A 341 8.30 -14.24 22.03
CA THR A 341 9.27 -15.29 22.36
C THR A 341 10.32 -15.43 21.26
N THR A 342 9.90 -15.32 20.00
CA THR A 342 10.77 -15.48 18.83
C THR A 342 11.23 -14.14 18.25
N GLY A 343 10.47 -13.07 18.46
CA GLY A 343 10.69 -11.75 17.85
C GLY A 343 10.23 -11.68 16.39
N MET A 344 9.40 -12.62 15.95
CA MET A 344 8.91 -12.69 14.57
C MET A 344 7.45 -12.24 14.48
N CYS A 345 7.13 -11.61 13.36
CA CYS A 345 5.76 -11.22 13.02
C CYS A 345 5.04 -12.33 12.27
N THR A 346 3.81 -12.63 12.70
CA THR A 346 2.87 -13.46 11.95
C THR A 346 1.92 -12.53 11.19
N CYS A 347 2.13 -12.41 9.89
CA CYS A 347 1.38 -11.47 9.05
C CYS A 347 -0.04 -11.96 8.76
N PHE A 348 -1.00 -11.04 8.80
CA PHE A 348 -2.36 -11.31 8.35
C PHE A 348 -2.39 -11.26 6.82
N PRO A 349 -3.14 -12.14 6.13
CA PRO A 349 -3.34 -12.00 4.70
C PRO A 349 -3.96 -10.63 4.35
N PRO A 350 -3.49 -9.95 3.29
CA PRO A 350 -2.52 -10.40 2.28
C PRO A 350 -1.12 -9.80 2.49
N PHE A 351 -0.69 -9.60 3.73
CA PHE A 351 0.59 -8.97 4.06
C PHE A 351 1.73 -9.99 4.17
N THR A 352 2.93 -9.55 3.77
CA THR A 352 4.17 -10.31 3.80
C THR A 352 5.34 -9.39 4.19
N GLY A 353 6.56 -9.94 4.23
CA GLY A 353 7.75 -9.25 4.73
C GLY A 353 8.03 -9.55 6.20
N ALA A 354 9.23 -9.18 6.66
CA ALA A 354 9.68 -9.53 8.01
C ALA A 354 8.89 -8.80 9.10
N ALA A 355 8.33 -7.63 8.77
CA ALA A 355 7.48 -6.82 9.62
C ALA A 355 6.05 -6.68 9.03
N CYS A 356 5.63 -7.53 8.10
CA CYS A 356 4.33 -7.39 7.43
C CYS A 356 4.15 -6.04 6.68
N GLU A 357 5.27 -5.47 6.23
CA GLU A 357 5.38 -4.16 5.62
C GLU A 357 5.04 -4.16 4.12
N LEU A 358 4.92 -5.34 3.51
CA LEU A 358 4.62 -5.51 2.09
C LEU A 358 3.20 -6.05 1.90
N LEU A 359 2.47 -5.48 0.95
CA LEU A 359 1.24 -6.07 0.42
C LEU A 359 1.65 -7.05 -0.68
N ASP A 360 1.39 -8.33 -0.45
CA ASP A 360 1.85 -9.40 -1.33
C ASP A 360 1.17 -9.33 -2.70
N CYS A 361 1.80 -9.99 -3.68
CA CYS A 361 1.23 -10.18 -4.99
C CYS A 361 0.01 -11.11 -4.95
N PRO A 362 -0.95 -10.94 -5.86
CA PRO A 362 -2.07 -11.86 -6.01
C PRO A 362 -1.61 -13.30 -6.30
N TYR A 363 -2.41 -14.25 -5.81
CA TYR A 363 -2.24 -15.68 -6.04
C TYR A 363 -3.45 -16.20 -6.81
N GLY A 364 -3.20 -17.01 -7.83
CA GLY A 364 -4.26 -17.74 -8.52
C GLY A 364 -4.90 -18.80 -7.62
N PRO A 365 -6.13 -19.25 -7.94
CA PRO A 365 -6.91 -20.17 -7.10
C PRO A 365 -6.22 -21.52 -6.86
N ASP A 366 -5.35 -21.96 -7.78
CA ASP A 366 -4.69 -23.26 -7.75
C ASP A 366 -3.16 -23.17 -7.62
N SER A 367 -2.62 -21.99 -7.27
CA SER A 367 -1.16 -21.77 -7.18
C SER A 367 -0.74 -21.19 -5.84
N ALA A 368 0.27 -21.81 -5.22
CA ALA A 368 0.95 -21.27 -4.04
C ALA A 368 2.08 -20.30 -4.40
N ALA A 369 2.35 -20.09 -5.69
CA ALA A 369 3.34 -19.12 -6.16
C ALA A 369 2.67 -17.77 -6.45
N PRO A 370 3.30 -16.64 -6.09
CA PRO A 370 2.79 -15.33 -6.46
C PRO A 370 2.71 -15.21 -7.99
N CYS A 371 1.73 -14.45 -8.47
CA CYS A 371 1.48 -14.29 -9.92
C CYS A 371 1.24 -15.63 -10.62
N SER A 372 0.71 -16.60 -9.87
CA SER A 372 0.41 -17.95 -10.32
C SER A 372 1.59 -18.72 -10.93
N GLY A 373 2.82 -18.24 -10.78
CA GLY A 373 4.00 -18.78 -11.46
C GLY A 373 4.11 -18.40 -12.95
N HIS A 374 3.30 -17.44 -13.42
CA HIS A 374 3.27 -16.92 -14.79
C HIS A 374 3.54 -15.40 -14.84
N GLY A 375 4.34 -14.93 -13.89
CA GLY A 375 4.73 -13.54 -13.80
C GLY A 375 5.72 -13.29 -12.69
N THR A 376 6.24 -12.07 -12.68
CA THR A 376 7.16 -11.58 -11.67
C THR A 376 6.42 -10.65 -10.70
N CYS A 377 6.60 -10.89 -9.41
CA CYS A 377 6.07 -10.02 -8.36
C CYS A 377 6.97 -8.79 -8.20
N LEU A 378 6.44 -7.61 -8.48
CA LEU A 378 7.17 -6.34 -8.49
C LEU A 378 6.45 -5.31 -7.62
N THR A 379 7.22 -4.41 -6.99
CA THR A 379 6.67 -3.23 -6.31
C THR A 379 6.02 -2.27 -7.30
N LEU A 380 5.17 -1.34 -6.84
CA LEU A 380 4.57 -0.33 -7.73
C LEU A 380 5.62 0.54 -8.46
N ALA A 381 6.73 0.86 -7.80
CA ALA A 381 7.84 1.57 -8.42
C ALA A 381 8.46 0.79 -9.59
N GLU A 382 8.66 -0.52 -9.39
CA GLU A 382 9.20 -1.42 -10.41
C GLU A 382 8.19 -1.69 -11.53
N LEU A 383 6.91 -1.84 -11.21
CA LEU A 383 5.83 -1.97 -12.20
C LEU A 383 5.77 -0.75 -13.11
N ALA A 384 5.82 0.46 -12.55
CA ALA A 384 5.84 1.70 -13.33
C ALA A 384 7.07 1.75 -14.26
N ALA A 385 8.25 1.39 -13.76
CA ALA A 385 9.48 1.34 -14.56
C ALA A 385 9.44 0.27 -15.66
N SER A 386 8.76 -0.86 -15.41
CA SER A 386 8.59 -1.97 -16.36
C SER A 386 7.43 -1.77 -17.34
N THR A 387 6.64 -0.71 -17.19
CA THR A 387 5.49 -0.46 -18.05
C THR A 387 5.96 -0.16 -19.47
N THR A 388 5.33 -0.80 -20.44
CA THR A 388 5.62 -0.63 -21.87
C THR A 388 4.44 -0.05 -22.61
N THR A 389 4.67 0.93 -23.47
CA THR A 389 3.69 1.45 -24.42
C THR A 389 4.09 1.01 -25.81
N GLN A 390 3.22 0.26 -26.49
CA GLN A 390 3.52 -0.37 -27.77
C GLN A 390 4.84 -1.18 -27.74
N GLY A 391 5.10 -1.91 -26.64
CA GLY A 391 6.28 -2.75 -26.48
C GLY A 391 7.61 -2.00 -26.30
N LEU A 392 7.58 -0.68 -26.11
CA LEU A 392 8.76 0.10 -25.71
C LEU A 392 8.57 0.60 -24.27
N PRO A 393 9.64 0.73 -23.47
CA PRO A 393 9.55 1.29 -22.12
C PRO A 393 8.86 2.66 -22.14
N ALA A 394 7.80 2.82 -21.34
CA ALA A 394 7.00 4.04 -21.30
C ALA A 394 7.74 5.19 -20.59
N GLY A 395 8.80 4.88 -19.82
CA GLY A 395 9.57 5.87 -19.05
C GLY A 395 8.82 6.41 -17.84
N PHE A 396 7.78 5.71 -17.38
CA PHE A 396 7.02 6.11 -16.20
C PHE A 396 7.80 5.80 -14.93
N THR A 397 7.55 6.61 -13.90
CA THR A 397 8.10 6.45 -12.57
C THR A 397 6.98 6.58 -11.55
N TYR A 398 7.13 5.89 -10.42
CA TYR A 398 6.19 5.98 -9.31
C TYR A 398 6.97 6.01 -8.01
N GLY A 399 6.77 7.06 -7.20
CA GLY A 399 7.50 7.21 -5.94
C GLY A 399 8.93 7.76 -6.09
N ALA A 400 9.25 8.36 -7.24
CA ALA A 400 10.57 8.98 -7.46
C ALA A 400 10.87 10.13 -6.48
N ASN A 401 9.83 10.77 -5.94
CA ASN A 401 9.93 11.74 -4.85
C ASN A 401 9.53 11.08 -3.50
N PRO A 402 10.48 10.79 -2.59
CA PRO A 402 10.21 10.11 -1.32
C PRO A 402 9.27 10.85 -0.35
N ASN A 403 9.08 12.15 -0.58
CA ASN A 403 8.23 13.01 0.24
C ASN A 403 6.84 13.26 -0.37
N ASN A 404 6.54 12.68 -1.53
CA ASN A 404 5.21 12.78 -2.12
C ASN A 404 4.24 11.85 -1.35
N PRO A 405 3.25 12.39 -0.61
CA PRO A 405 2.29 11.55 0.10
C PRO A 405 1.35 10.77 -0.82
N ALA A 406 1.27 11.12 -2.11
CA ALA A 406 0.43 10.40 -3.07
C ALA A 406 1.02 9.05 -3.51
N THR A 407 2.32 8.83 -3.29
CA THR A 407 3.07 7.67 -3.77
C THR A 407 3.86 6.99 -2.65
N TRP A 408 3.35 7.07 -1.41
CA TRP A 408 3.97 6.49 -0.22
C TRP A 408 4.14 4.97 -0.32
N ASP A 409 3.27 4.33 -1.09
CA ASP A 409 3.09 2.91 -1.27
C ASP A 409 3.99 2.32 -2.36
N ALA A 410 4.81 3.15 -3.01
CA ALA A 410 5.65 2.77 -4.14
C ALA A 410 6.51 1.51 -3.90
N ALA A 411 6.98 1.32 -2.67
CA ALA A 411 7.77 0.16 -2.25
C ALA A 411 7.03 -0.79 -1.28
N MET A 412 5.81 -0.44 -0.86
CA MET A 412 5.03 -1.24 0.09
C MET A 412 4.00 -2.12 -0.61
N ILE A 413 3.44 -1.67 -1.73
CA ILE A 413 2.48 -2.48 -2.50
C ILE A 413 3.19 -3.19 -3.65
N GLN A 414 2.88 -4.48 -3.80
CA GLN A 414 3.35 -5.30 -4.91
C GLN A 414 2.20 -5.74 -5.82
N GLY A 415 2.53 -6.04 -7.07
CA GLY A 415 1.61 -6.59 -8.05
C GLY A 415 2.35 -7.40 -9.10
N CYS A 416 1.58 -8.06 -9.95
CA CYS A 416 2.11 -8.98 -10.93
C CYS A 416 2.42 -8.31 -12.26
N LYS A 417 3.64 -8.50 -12.74
CA LYS A 417 3.97 -8.34 -14.16
C LYS A 417 3.91 -9.71 -14.82
N CYS A 418 2.89 -9.94 -15.64
CA CYS A 418 2.70 -11.22 -16.30
C CYS A 418 3.73 -11.48 -17.38
N ASP A 419 4.08 -12.75 -17.55
CA ASP A 419 4.92 -13.24 -18.63
C ASP A 419 4.17 -13.15 -19.97
N ASP A 420 4.91 -13.15 -21.08
CA ASP A 420 4.33 -13.11 -22.42
C ASP A 420 3.29 -14.23 -22.62
N GLY A 421 2.11 -13.85 -23.11
CA GLY A 421 0.98 -14.76 -23.30
C GLY A 421 0.09 -14.94 -22.07
N PHE A 422 0.43 -14.35 -20.93
CA PHE A 422 -0.40 -14.30 -19.73
C PHE A 422 -0.86 -12.87 -19.40
N THR A 423 -2.00 -12.77 -18.73
CA THR A 423 -2.68 -11.52 -18.36
C THR A 423 -3.57 -11.73 -17.13
N GLY A 424 -4.31 -10.68 -16.74
CA GLY A 424 -5.06 -10.64 -15.50
C GLY A 424 -4.22 -10.14 -14.33
N HIS A 425 -4.87 -9.88 -13.19
CA HIS A 425 -4.21 -9.30 -12.02
C HIS A 425 -3.27 -10.27 -11.30
N ASP A 426 -3.50 -11.57 -11.46
CA ASP A 426 -2.77 -12.69 -10.85
C ASP A 426 -2.06 -13.58 -11.89
N CYS A 427 -2.04 -13.16 -13.15
CA CYS A 427 -1.46 -13.86 -14.30
C CYS A 427 -2.02 -15.28 -14.55
N THR A 428 -3.26 -15.55 -14.12
CA THR A 428 -3.93 -16.82 -14.43
C THR A 428 -4.51 -16.87 -15.83
N GLN A 429 -4.80 -15.72 -16.43
CA GLN A 429 -5.46 -15.63 -17.72
C GLN A 429 -4.45 -15.67 -18.86
N ARG A 430 -4.82 -16.28 -19.98
CA ARG A 430 -4.05 -16.27 -21.22
C ARG A 430 -4.53 -15.15 -22.12
N VAL A 431 -3.59 -14.50 -22.78
CA VAL A 431 -3.88 -13.51 -23.82
C VAL A 431 -4.46 -14.22 -25.04
N CYS A 432 -5.57 -13.72 -25.57
CA CYS A 432 -6.16 -14.23 -26.80
C CYS A 432 -5.58 -13.54 -28.04
N PRO A 433 -5.62 -14.21 -29.20
CA PRO A 433 -5.23 -13.61 -30.47
C PRO A 433 -6.03 -12.34 -30.78
N THR A 434 -5.33 -11.37 -31.37
CA THR A 434 -5.92 -10.12 -31.86
C THR A 434 -5.94 -10.08 -33.38
N GLY A 435 -6.87 -9.32 -33.94
CA GLY A 435 -7.03 -9.21 -35.39
C GLY A 435 -7.81 -7.97 -35.82
N ASP A 436 -7.79 -7.78 -37.13
CA ASP A 436 -8.53 -6.74 -37.84
C ASP A 436 -10.01 -7.12 -37.92
N ASP A 437 -10.90 -6.14 -37.77
CA ASP A 437 -12.33 -6.41 -37.93
C ASP A 437 -12.64 -6.60 -39.45
N PRO A 438 -13.15 -7.76 -39.89
CA PRO A 438 -13.43 -7.98 -41.31
C PRO A 438 -14.54 -7.10 -41.89
N VAL A 439 -15.30 -6.36 -41.06
CA VAL A 439 -16.36 -5.47 -41.54
C VAL A 439 -15.90 -4.03 -41.73
N THR A 440 -14.75 -3.64 -41.20
CA THR A 440 -14.14 -2.34 -41.48
C THR A 440 -13.45 -2.39 -42.85
N MET A 441 -13.69 -1.36 -43.66
CA MET A 441 -13.23 -1.33 -45.05
C MET A 441 -12.34 -0.12 -45.31
N GLY A 442 -11.46 -0.22 -46.31
CA GLY A 442 -10.58 0.88 -46.70
C GLY A 442 -9.38 1.10 -45.77
N GLN A 443 -9.05 0.10 -44.95
CA GLN A 443 -7.92 0.14 -44.04
C GLN A 443 -6.60 -0.19 -44.74
N THR A 444 -5.51 0.21 -44.10
CA THR A 444 -4.14 0.08 -44.61
C THR A 444 -3.23 -0.54 -43.57
N ASN A 445 -2.33 -1.40 -44.02
CA ASN A 445 -1.23 -1.92 -43.22
C ASN A 445 -0.24 -0.80 -42.88
N ALA A 446 0.44 -0.91 -41.74
CA ALA A 446 1.53 -0.02 -41.40
C ALA A 446 2.72 -0.26 -42.33
N VAL A 447 3.26 0.83 -42.90
CA VAL A 447 4.44 0.80 -43.76
C VAL A 447 5.49 1.74 -43.19
N GLN A 448 6.68 1.21 -42.97
CA GLN A 448 7.83 1.97 -42.48
C GLN A 448 9.00 1.84 -43.46
N GLN A 449 9.84 2.85 -43.52
CA GLN A 449 11.04 2.86 -44.35
C GLN A 449 12.26 3.03 -43.46
N VAL A 450 13.22 2.11 -43.59
CA VAL A 450 14.56 2.26 -43.03
C VAL A 450 15.50 2.65 -44.16
N THR A 451 16.10 3.83 -44.07
CA THR A 451 17.10 4.32 -45.03
C THR A 451 18.49 4.12 -44.42
N CYS A 452 19.37 3.42 -45.13
CA CYS A 452 20.71 3.12 -44.65
C CYS A 452 21.75 3.19 -45.78
N ALA A 453 22.91 3.79 -45.48
CA ALA A 453 24.03 3.89 -46.41
C ALA A 453 25.34 3.65 -45.65
N ALA A 454 26.00 2.52 -45.91
CA ALA A 454 27.25 2.14 -45.23
C ALA A 454 28.23 1.45 -46.18
N SER A 455 29.51 1.51 -45.83
CA SER A 455 30.61 0.89 -46.59
C SER A 455 31.07 -0.45 -46.00
N SER A 456 30.86 -0.66 -44.70
CA SER A 456 31.20 -1.88 -43.96
C SER A 456 30.53 -1.87 -42.58
N GLY A 457 30.60 -2.98 -41.86
CA GLY A 457 30.10 -3.12 -40.49
C GLY A 457 28.84 -3.97 -40.37
N VAL A 458 28.26 -3.94 -39.19
CA VAL A 458 27.00 -4.64 -38.84
C VAL A 458 26.00 -3.67 -38.21
N PHE A 459 24.72 -3.99 -38.30
CA PHE A 459 23.62 -3.27 -37.67
C PHE A 459 22.60 -4.23 -37.07
N GLN A 460 21.73 -3.73 -36.22
CA GLN A 460 20.58 -4.49 -35.72
C GLN A 460 19.31 -3.70 -35.96
N LEU A 461 18.23 -4.42 -36.26
CA LEU A 461 16.89 -3.84 -36.30
C LEU A 461 16.13 -4.31 -35.06
N GLY A 462 15.40 -3.40 -34.44
CA GLY A 462 14.60 -3.66 -33.26
C GLY A 462 13.14 -3.31 -33.47
N PHE A 463 12.24 -4.12 -32.92
CA PHE A 463 10.83 -3.84 -32.90
C PHE A 463 10.26 -4.25 -31.54
N ARG A 464 9.58 -3.31 -30.86
CA ARG A 464 8.97 -3.53 -29.54
C ARG A 464 9.96 -4.12 -28.51
N GLY A 465 11.18 -3.58 -28.48
CA GLY A 465 12.22 -3.97 -27.51
C GLY A 465 12.99 -5.25 -27.84
N ALA A 466 12.55 -6.05 -28.82
CA ALA A 466 13.30 -7.20 -29.34
C ALA A 466 14.20 -6.76 -30.50
N TYR A 467 15.43 -7.26 -30.56
CA TYR A 467 16.41 -6.94 -31.60
C TYR A 467 16.86 -8.19 -32.35
N THR A 468 17.09 -8.04 -33.65
CA THR A 468 17.70 -9.11 -34.46
C THR A 468 19.12 -9.39 -34.00
N ASP A 469 19.64 -10.57 -34.37
CA ASP A 469 21.10 -10.77 -34.38
C ASP A 469 21.79 -9.73 -35.28
N PRO A 470 23.08 -9.44 -35.07
CA PRO A 470 23.83 -8.49 -35.90
C PRO A 470 23.81 -8.88 -37.38
N LEU A 471 23.25 -8.01 -38.21
CA LEU A 471 23.14 -8.16 -39.66
C LEU A 471 24.29 -7.44 -40.37
N PRO A 472 24.96 -8.04 -41.36
CA PRO A 472 26.00 -7.36 -42.13
C PRO A 472 25.43 -6.22 -42.99
N PHE A 473 26.21 -5.15 -43.22
CA PHE A 473 25.75 -3.98 -44.00
C PHE A 473 25.23 -4.32 -45.41
N ASN A 474 25.69 -5.42 -46.00
CA ASN A 474 25.31 -5.90 -47.32
C ASN A 474 24.35 -7.11 -47.26
N ALA A 475 23.69 -7.34 -46.12
CA ALA A 475 22.71 -8.41 -45.95
C ALA A 475 21.66 -8.39 -47.08
N PRO A 476 21.37 -9.54 -47.71
CA PRO A 476 20.31 -9.65 -48.71
C PRO A 476 18.93 -9.54 -48.06
N VAL A 477 17.92 -9.16 -48.86
CA VAL A 477 16.56 -8.92 -48.38
C VAL A 477 15.96 -10.09 -47.59
N LEU A 478 16.19 -11.33 -48.03
CA LEU A 478 15.64 -12.52 -47.36
C LEU A 478 16.26 -12.74 -45.97
N GLU A 479 17.54 -12.44 -45.79
CA GLU A 479 18.22 -12.57 -44.50
C GLU A 479 17.64 -11.58 -43.50
N VAL A 480 17.49 -10.32 -43.90
CA VAL A 480 16.88 -9.28 -43.05
C VAL A 480 15.41 -9.57 -42.75
N GLN A 481 14.64 -10.04 -43.75
CA GLN A 481 13.25 -10.42 -43.54
C GLN A 481 13.13 -11.60 -42.56
N THR A 482 13.98 -12.62 -42.70
CA THR A 482 13.97 -13.79 -41.81
C THR A 482 14.38 -13.39 -40.38
N ALA A 483 15.39 -12.53 -40.23
CA ALA A 483 15.82 -12.04 -38.94
C ALA A 483 14.72 -11.22 -38.22
N LEU A 484 13.99 -10.38 -38.94
CA LEU A 484 12.85 -9.65 -38.38
C LEU A 484 11.69 -10.59 -38.00
N LEU A 485 11.38 -11.59 -38.85
CA LEU A 485 10.34 -12.58 -38.57
C LEU A 485 10.72 -13.57 -37.46
N SER A 486 11.99 -13.65 -37.06
CA SER A 486 12.39 -14.44 -35.88
C SER A 486 12.16 -13.73 -34.54
N LEU A 487 11.81 -12.44 -34.56
CA LEU A 487 11.43 -11.72 -33.35
C LEU A 487 10.01 -12.13 -32.93
N SER A 488 9.81 -12.52 -31.67
CA SER A 488 8.47 -12.84 -31.13
C SER A 488 7.49 -11.67 -31.21
N THR A 489 7.99 -10.45 -31.41
CA THR A 489 7.20 -9.22 -31.51
C THR A 489 6.66 -8.92 -32.91
N ILE A 490 7.06 -9.69 -33.93
CA ILE A 490 6.60 -9.54 -35.33
C ILE A 490 5.95 -10.85 -35.78
N HIS A 491 4.67 -10.79 -36.15
CA HIS A 491 3.91 -11.95 -36.61
C HIS A 491 3.91 -12.08 -38.15
N GLY A 492 4.09 -10.96 -38.86
CA GLY A 492 4.10 -10.99 -40.32
C GLY A 492 4.62 -9.70 -40.94
N LEU A 493 5.56 -9.84 -41.87
CA LEU A 493 6.27 -8.74 -42.50
C LEU A 493 6.60 -9.07 -43.96
N SER A 494 6.37 -8.09 -44.85
CA SER A 494 6.92 -8.06 -46.20
C SER A 494 7.99 -6.98 -46.31
N LEU A 495 9.13 -7.32 -46.91
CA LEU A 495 10.29 -6.45 -47.02
C LEU A 495 10.67 -6.22 -48.50
N GLN A 496 10.88 -4.97 -48.89
CA GLN A 496 11.33 -4.60 -50.23
C GLN A 496 12.52 -3.65 -50.17
N TYR A 497 13.49 -3.82 -51.06
CA TYR A 497 14.67 -2.95 -51.17
C TYR A 497 14.63 -2.11 -52.44
N SER A 498 15.19 -0.91 -52.38
CA SER A 498 15.49 -0.11 -53.57
C SER A 498 16.82 -0.52 -54.23
N HIS A 499 17.72 -1.18 -53.49
CA HIS A 499 19.06 -1.62 -53.92
C HIS A 499 19.34 -3.08 -53.53
N THR A 500 20.52 -3.61 -53.86
CA THR A 500 20.86 -5.04 -53.73
C THR A 500 21.28 -5.51 -52.34
N GLY A 501 21.48 -4.60 -51.37
CA GLY A 501 21.86 -4.95 -49.99
C GLY A 501 21.38 -3.93 -48.97
N ALA A 502 21.24 -4.34 -47.71
CA ALA A 502 20.56 -3.60 -46.64
C ALA A 502 20.97 -2.12 -46.52
N CYS A 503 22.26 -1.82 -46.59
CA CYS A 503 22.83 -0.48 -46.51
C CYS A 503 23.69 -0.11 -47.73
N VAL A 504 23.62 -0.87 -48.83
CA VAL A 504 24.47 -0.67 -50.01
C VAL A 504 23.90 0.42 -50.90
N GLY A 505 24.70 1.46 -51.18
CA GLY A 505 24.35 2.50 -52.16
C GLY A 505 23.23 3.45 -51.71
N GLY A 506 22.93 3.53 -50.41
CA GLY A 506 21.81 4.33 -49.91
C GLY A 506 20.46 3.63 -50.11
N ASN A 507 20.38 2.39 -49.63
CA ASN A 507 19.20 1.57 -49.78
C ASN A 507 18.04 2.08 -48.91
N SER A 508 16.83 1.94 -49.44
CA SER A 508 15.57 2.17 -48.74
C SER A 508 14.89 0.82 -48.56
N MET A 509 14.83 0.37 -47.31
CA MET A 509 14.15 -0.86 -46.91
C MET A 509 12.71 -0.50 -46.55
N ILE A 510 11.74 -0.93 -47.35
CA ILE A 510 10.31 -0.72 -47.13
C ILE A 510 9.75 -1.95 -46.41
N LEU A 511 9.36 -1.75 -45.16
CA LEU A 511 8.79 -2.73 -44.25
C LEU A 511 7.28 -2.56 -44.24
N THR A 512 6.54 -3.55 -44.72
CA THR A 512 5.07 -3.60 -44.63
C THR A 512 4.67 -4.66 -43.63
N PHE A 513 4.07 -4.25 -42.52
CA PHE A 513 3.57 -5.17 -41.48
C PHE A 513 2.26 -5.80 -41.96
N THR A 514 2.24 -7.11 -42.14
CA THR A 514 1.10 -7.83 -42.73
C THR A 514 0.24 -8.55 -41.70
N GLN A 515 0.73 -8.78 -40.49
CA GLN A 515 -0.02 -9.44 -39.41
C GLN A 515 0.04 -8.72 -38.06
N ASP A 516 0.75 -7.59 -37.99
CA ASP A 516 0.79 -6.70 -36.85
C ASP A 516 0.02 -5.42 -37.23
N PHE A 517 -1.11 -5.17 -36.57
CA PHE A 517 -2.06 -4.14 -36.96
C PHE A 517 -2.01 -2.88 -36.07
N GLY A 518 -2.74 -1.84 -36.47
CA GLY A 518 -2.79 -0.56 -35.79
C GLY A 518 -1.62 0.39 -36.07
N ALA A 519 -1.56 1.46 -35.29
CA ALA A 519 -0.51 2.47 -35.36
C ALA A 519 0.76 1.96 -34.66
N LEU A 520 1.63 1.29 -35.42
CA LEU A 520 2.85 0.66 -34.91
C LEU A 520 3.97 1.66 -34.59
N PRO A 521 4.80 1.40 -33.56
CA PRO A 521 5.96 2.23 -33.26
C PRO A 521 7.02 2.09 -34.36
N PRO A 522 7.85 3.11 -34.61
CA PRO A 522 8.95 3.01 -35.57
C PRO A 522 9.93 1.90 -35.18
N VAL A 523 10.41 1.15 -36.18
CA VAL A 523 11.53 0.20 -36.03
C VAL A 523 12.76 0.96 -35.54
N GLN A 524 13.46 0.36 -34.58
CA GLN A 524 14.70 0.91 -34.02
C GLN A 524 15.88 0.40 -34.84
N LEU A 525 16.78 1.29 -35.22
CA LEU A 525 18.01 0.94 -35.93
C LEU A 525 19.21 1.20 -35.01
N LEU A 526 19.98 0.15 -34.72
CA LEU A 526 21.27 0.25 -34.05
C LEU A 526 22.37 0.16 -35.10
N ASP A 527 22.93 1.30 -35.49
CA ASP A 527 23.92 1.43 -36.55
C ASP A 527 25.31 1.86 -36.05
N ALA A 528 25.54 1.86 -34.74
CA ALA A 528 26.81 2.30 -34.13
C ALA A 528 28.04 1.52 -34.62
N SER A 529 27.85 0.30 -35.13
CA SER A 529 28.91 -0.55 -35.71
C SER A 529 28.99 -0.47 -37.23
N LEU A 530 28.23 0.41 -37.88
CA LEU A 530 28.31 0.69 -39.31
C LEU A 530 29.28 1.84 -39.61
N MET A 531 30.09 1.66 -40.66
CA MET A 531 30.85 2.75 -41.27
C MET A 531 29.96 3.49 -42.26
N LEU A 532 29.10 4.36 -41.71
CA LEU A 532 28.08 5.11 -42.44
C LEU A 532 28.69 6.06 -43.48
N THR A 533 28.16 6.02 -44.69
CA THR A 533 28.45 6.99 -45.75
C THR A 533 27.41 8.10 -45.83
N SER A 534 26.25 7.90 -45.19
CA SER A 534 25.21 8.92 -44.98
C SER A 534 24.41 8.59 -43.73
N PRO A 535 23.75 9.56 -43.08
CA PRO A 535 22.95 9.30 -41.89
C PRO A 535 21.83 8.30 -42.17
N SER A 536 21.72 7.28 -41.34
CA SER A 536 20.59 6.35 -41.37
C SER A 536 19.35 7.00 -40.74
N SER A 537 18.16 6.59 -41.18
CA SER A 537 16.92 7.06 -40.57
C SER A 537 15.80 6.03 -40.71
N VAL A 538 14.84 6.07 -39.80
CA VAL A 538 13.60 5.30 -39.88
C VAL A 538 12.42 6.26 -39.94
N THR A 539 11.54 6.07 -40.90
CA THR A 539 10.34 6.90 -41.10
C THR A 539 9.11 6.04 -41.31
N THR A 540 7.98 6.44 -40.72
CA THR A 540 6.69 5.81 -41.01
C THR A 540 6.11 6.42 -42.29
N LEU A 541 5.98 5.62 -43.35
CA LEU A 541 5.42 6.06 -44.63
C LEU A 541 3.89 6.04 -44.60
N VAL A 542 3.31 4.98 -44.04
CA VAL A 542 1.86 4.82 -43.91
C VAL A 542 1.57 4.35 -42.49
N PRO A 543 0.80 5.11 -41.69
CA PRO A 543 0.32 4.60 -40.40
C PRO A 543 -0.69 3.48 -40.64
N GLY A 544 -0.59 2.40 -39.88
CA GLY A 544 -1.59 1.32 -39.94
C GLY A 544 -2.93 1.79 -39.38
N THR A 545 -4.02 1.42 -40.06
CA THR A 545 -5.40 1.79 -39.68
C THR A 545 -6.29 0.59 -39.40
N LYS A 546 -5.78 -0.62 -39.63
CA LYS A 546 -6.42 -1.89 -39.21
C LYS A 546 -6.54 -1.96 -37.70
N GLU A 547 -7.62 -2.55 -37.20
CA GLU A 547 -7.76 -2.81 -35.77
C GLU A 547 -6.81 -3.94 -35.32
N ASP A 548 -6.41 -3.87 -34.06
CA ASP A 548 -5.71 -4.95 -33.36
C ASP A 548 -6.57 -5.39 -32.18
N ALA A 549 -7.78 -5.85 -32.49
CA ALA A 549 -8.82 -6.11 -31.50
C ALA A 549 -8.81 -7.56 -31.05
N GLU A 550 -9.03 -7.81 -29.75
CA GLU A 550 -9.20 -9.16 -29.20
C GLU A 550 -10.30 -9.90 -29.95
N CYS A 551 -9.95 -11.07 -30.50
CA CYS A 551 -10.84 -11.88 -31.32
C CYS A 551 -11.54 -11.10 -32.45
N ALA A 552 -10.86 -10.09 -33.02
CA ALA A 552 -11.33 -9.24 -34.10
C ALA A 552 -12.73 -8.65 -33.88
N ASN A 553 -13.14 -8.45 -32.61
CA ASN A 553 -14.50 -8.05 -32.19
C ASN A 553 -15.65 -9.02 -32.56
N HIS A 554 -15.37 -10.20 -33.14
CA HIS A 554 -16.37 -11.18 -33.58
C HIS A 554 -16.21 -12.56 -32.94
N GLY A 555 -15.61 -12.58 -31.75
CA GLY A 555 -15.49 -13.77 -30.91
C GLY A 555 -15.44 -13.42 -29.42
N HIS A 556 -15.48 -14.46 -28.58
CA HIS A 556 -15.22 -14.34 -27.15
C HIS A 556 -13.89 -15.01 -26.82
N CYS A 557 -13.02 -14.33 -26.08
CA CYS A 557 -11.77 -14.90 -25.59
C CYS A 557 -12.03 -15.90 -24.45
N ASP A 558 -11.73 -17.20 -24.67
CA ASP A 558 -11.58 -18.15 -23.56
C ASP A 558 -10.22 -17.93 -22.93
N THR A 559 -10.19 -17.12 -21.87
CA THR A 559 -8.97 -16.74 -21.16
C THR A 559 -8.29 -17.91 -20.44
N ASN A 560 -8.93 -19.06 -20.26
CA ASN A 560 -8.25 -20.22 -19.68
C ASN A 560 -7.37 -20.93 -20.72
N GLN A 561 -7.79 -20.90 -21.99
CA GLN A 561 -7.09 -21.54 -23.10
C GLN A 561 -6.27 -20.55 -23.94
N GLY A 562 -6.60 -19.25 -23.90
CA GLY A 562 -6.02 -18.24 -24.78
C GLY A 562 -6.51 -18.39 -26.22
N VAL A 563 -7.74 -18.85 -26.41
CA VAL A 563 -8.32 -19.14 -27.73
C VAL A 563 -9.60 -18.34 -27.93
N CYS A 564 -9.74 -17.74 -29.11
CA CYS A 564 -10.97 -17.07 -29.48
C CYS A 564 -12.04 -18.07 -29.93
N VAL A 565 -13.20 -18.01 -29.27
CA VAL A 565 -14.40 -18.71 -29.68
C VAL A 565 -15.18 -17.80 -30.62
N CYS A 566 -15.07 -18.05 -31.93
CA CYS A 566 -15.68 -17.21 -32.95
C CYS A 566 -17.20 -17.31 -32.96
N ALA A 567 -17.86 -16.19 -33.25
CA ALA A 567 -19.28 -16.17 -33.57
C ALA A 567 -19.55 -17.01 -34.83
N ARG A 568 -20.78 -17.48 -34.98
CA ARG A 568 -21.22 -18.45 -35.99
C ARG A 568 -20.77 -18.14 -37.43
N ASP A 569 -20.77 -16.87 -37.80
CA ASP A 569 -20.46 -16.41 -39.17
C ASP A 569 -18.98 -16.03 -39.37
N TYR A 570 -18.15 -16.28 -38.36
CA TYR A 570 -16.75 -15.86 -38.33
C TYR A 570 -15.83 -17.05 -38.13
N ALA A 571 -14.60 -16.92 -38.64
CA ALA A 571 -13.54 -17.89 -38.50
C ALA A 571 -12.18 -17.16 -38.44
N SER A 572 -11.16 -17.94 -38.15
CA SER A 572 -9.78 -17.48 -38.13
C SER A 572 -9.35 -16.94 -39.50
N SER A 573 -8.61 -15.83 -39.50
CA SER A 573 -8.15 -15.12 -40.68
C SER A 573 -6.67 -15.38 -40.98
N ASP A 574 -6.25 -14.97 -42.18
CA ASP A 574 -4.85 -14.86 -42.60
C ASP A 574 -4.27 -13.44 -42.39
N GLY A 575 -5.04 -12.52 -41.79
CA GLY A 575 -4.70 -11.11 -41.62
C GLY A 575 -4.84 -10.23 -42.88
N ASN A 576 -5.18 -10.81 -44.03
CA ASN A 576 -5.32 -10.15 -45.33
C ASN A 576 -6.75 -10.28 -45.90
N GLY A 577 -7.73 -10.56 -45.04
CA GLY A 577 -9.14 -10.71 -45.41
C GLY A 577 -9.51 -12.09 -45.97
N GLY A 578 -8.58 -13.05 -45.96
CA GLY A 578 -8.81 -14.45 -46.30
C GLY A 578 -8.93 -15.35 -45.06
N PRO A 579 -9.35 -16.61 -45.24
CA PRO A 579 -9.32 -17.61 -44.18
C PRO A 579 -7.88 -18.00 -43.84
N GLY A 580 -7.58 -18.19 -42.56
CA GLY A 580 -6.24 -18.58 -42.10
C GLY A 580 -6.25 -19.18 -40.69
N ASN A 581 -5.08 -19.27 -40.07
CA ASN A 581 -4.86 -20.01 -38.81
C ASN A 581 -4.46 -19.13 -37.61
N ARG A 582 -4.69 -17.80 -37.68
CA ARG A 582 -4.36 -16.87 -36.58
C ARG A 582 -5.19 -17.10 -35.31
N GLY A 583 -6.35 -17.74 -35.41
CA GLY A 583 -7.26 -17.98 -34.30
C GLY A 583 -7.96 -16.71 -33.80
N ASP A 584 -8.10 -15.70 -34.66
CA ASP A 584 -8.48 -14.32 -34.31
C ASP A 584 -9.94 -13.97 -34.64
N CYS A 585 -10.71 -14.86 -35.27
CA CYS A 585 -12.07 -14.58 -35.76
C CYS A 585 -12.18 -13.45 -36.80
N GLY A 586 -11.07 -13.06 -37.44
CA GLY A 586 -10.99 -11.95 -38.37
C GLY A 586 -11.46 -12.26 -39.80
N TYR A 587 -12.08 -13.41 -40.05
CA TYR A 587 -12.58 -13.80 -41.38
C TYR A 587 -14.07 -14.05 -41.35
N ARG A 588 -14.82 -13.34 -42.20
CA ARG A 588 -16.27 -13.54 -42.37
C ARG A 588 -16.54 -14.68 -43.35
N ARG A 589 -17.23 -15.73 -42.88
CA ARG A 589 -17.65 -16.86 -43.71
C ARG A 589 -18.67 -16.38 -44.75
N LEU A 590 -18.38 -16.66 -46.01
CA LEU A 590 -19.34 -16.48 -47.10
C LEU A 590 -20.16 -17.78 -47.18
N PHE A 591 -21.40 -17.75 -46.67
CA PHE A 591 -22.45 -18.78 -46.75
C PHE A 591 -22.50 -19.87 -45.66
N PHE A 592 -23.69 -20.02 -45.07
CA PHE A 592 -24.14 -21.19 -44.35
C PHE A 592 -24.21 -22.39 -45.32
N VAL A 593 -23.44 -23.44 -45.05
CA VAL A 593 -23.91 -24.79 -45.34
C VAL A 593 -24.52 -25.27 -44.02
N ASP A 594 -25.81 -25.63 -44.04
CA ASP A 594 -26.47 -26.27 -42.90
C ASP A 594 -25.68 -27.55 -42.52
N ASP A 595 -24.99 -27.53 -41.38
CA ASP A 595 -24.36 -28.72 -40.81
C ASP A 595 -25.45 -29.65 -40.23
N ASN A 596 -26.08 -30.39 -41.14
CA ASN A 596 -26.59 -31.73 -40.87
C ASN A 596 -25.66 -32.80 -41.46
N ASN A 597 -24.34 -32.54 -41.52
CA ASN A 597 -23.41 -33.65 -41.70
C ASN A 597 -22.01 -33.33 -41.15
N ALA A 598 -21.43 -34.34 -40.53
CA ALA A 598 -20.17 -34.33 -39.81
C ALA A 598 -19.00 -33.75 -40.62
N ASP A 599 -18.21 -32.85 -40.02
CA ASP A 599 -16.75 -32.97 -39.93
C ASP A 599 -16.17 -31.93 -38.97
N ALA A 600 -16.21 -32.27 -37.68
CA ALA A 600 -15.32 -31.70 -36.69
C ALA A 600 -13.95 -32.38 -36.82
N LYS A 601 -13.01 -31.75 -37.53
CA LYS A 601 -11.55 -31.79 -37.31
C LYS A 601 -10.80 -31.11 -38.46
N ALA A 602 -10.31 -29.90 -38.20
CA ALA A 602 -9.01 -29.41 -38.66
C ALA A 602 -8.64 -28.19 -37.80
#